data_AF-S6ET51-F1
#
_entry.id   AF-S6ET51-F1
#
_cell.length_a   1.000
_cell.length_b   1.000
_cell.length_c   1.000
_cell.angle_alpha   90.00
_cell.angle_beta   90.00
_cell.angle_gamma   90.00
#
_symmetry.space_group_name_H-M   'P 1'
#
loop_
_entity.id
_entity.type
_entity.pdbx_description
1 polymer ?
#
loop_
_entity_poly.entity_id
_entity_poly.type
_entity_poly.pdbx_seq_one_letter_code
_entity_poly.pdbx_strand_id
1 'polypeptide(L)'
;MSSKTLKEFAQEIQIDKKKLEDKLRYQKKVYGREFGTISAGIKYLSEEEQIAICQLLNIPIINKSFGDEFGTIPTPKTEENIAILQERNKELKYILSDIKSDKIYLQKQLSSEVTASSELRILLQQALKQTEKLQSELTELRTETSKLNAPKKSEIESVNGNSVTTGKKNYNFVDPPKKPFSFDELHPDFNGFLSEFFKYGQQTGNWKISYRRARRLARAKREEQKNNL
;
A
#
# COMPACT_ATOMS: atom_id res chain seq x y z
N MET A 1 -39.72 -5.38 -29.07
CA MET A 1 -39.44 -4.31 -30.04
C MET A 1 -39.78 -2.95 -29.44
N SER A 2 -39.16 -2.57 -28.32
CA SER A 2 -39.36 -1.26 -27.68
C SER A 2 -38.01 -0.57 -27.51
N SER A 3 -37.74 0.46 -28.33
CA SER A 3 -36.70 1.43 -28.04
C SER A 3 -37.05 2.15 -26.73
N LYS A 4 -36.08 2.23 -25.81
CA LYS A 4 -36.28 2.91 -24.54
C LYS A 4 -35.51 4.22 -24.55
N THR A 5 -36.09 5.24 -23.93
CA THR A 5 -35.34 6.46 -23.66
C THR A 5 -34.23 6.16 -22.65
N LEU A 6 -33.17 6.98 -22.68
CA LEU A 6 -32.09 6.86 -21.69
C LEU A 6 -32.60 6.95 -20.24
N LYS A 7 -33.68 7.69 -20.01
CA LYS A 7 -34.30 7.84 -18.69
C LYS A 7 -35.01 6.56 -18.24
N GLU A 8 -35.80 5.95 -19.12
CA GLU A 8 -36.49 4.69 -18.84
C GLU A 8 -35.51 3.55 -18.60
N PHE A 9 -34.47 3.47 -19.44
CA PHE A 9 -33.44 2.45 -19.29
C PHE A 9 -32.64 2.62 -17.99
N ALA A 10 -32.30 3.85 -17.61
CA ALA A 10 -31.64 4.14 -16.34
C ALA A 10 -32.48 3.71 -15.12
N GLN A 11 -33.80 3.93 -15.18
CA GLN A 11 -34.73 3.50 -14.13
C GLN A 11 -34.82 1.97 -14.03
N GLU A 12 -34.85 1.27 -15.17
CA GLU A 12 -34.92 -0.20 -15.20
C GLU A 12 -33.68 -0.87 -14.61
N ILE A 13 -32.49 -0.35 -14.91
CA ILE A 13 -31.23 -0.87 -14.37
C ILE A 13 -30.88 -0.30 -12.98
N GLN A 14 -31.77 0.51 -12.39
CA GLN A 14 -31.59 1.17 -11.09
C GLN A 14 -30.29 1.99 -10.99
N ILE A 15 -29.94 2.73 -12.04
CA ILE A 15 -28.79 3.62 -12.08
C ILE A 15 -29.25 5.06 -12.31
N ASP A 16 -28.59 6.03 -11.66
CA ASP A 16 -28.85 7.44 -11.93
C ASP A 16 -28.60 7.78 -13.40
N LYS A 17 -29.56 8.44 -14.04
CA LYS A 17 -29.46 8.89 -15.45
C LYS A 17 -28.12 9.58 -15.75
N LYS A 18 -27.65 10.45 -14.85
CA LYS A 18 -26.37 11.18 -15.00
C LYS A 18 -25.16 10.24 -14.97
N LYS A 19 -25.15 9.25 -14.07
CA LYS A 19 -24.08 8.25 -14.00
C LYS A 19 -24.05 7.40 -15.27
N LEU A 20 -25.21 7.03 -15.80
CA LEU A 20 -25.30 6.30 -17.05
C LEU A 20 -24.76 7.14 -18.22
N GLU A 21 -25.18 8.41 -18.34
CA GLU A 21 -24.67 9.32 -19.37
C GLU A 21 -23.15 9.48 -19.32
N ASP A 22 -22.57 9.63 -18.13
CA ASP A 22 -21.13 9.84 -17.97
C ASP A 22 -20.34 8.59 -18.34
N LYS A 23 -20.87 7.39 -18.02
CA LYS A 23 -20.27 6.13 -18.49
C LYS A 23 -20.36 5.97 -20.01
N LEU A 24 -21.48 6.35 -20.63
CA LEU A 24 -21.60 6.33 -22.10
C LEU A 24 -20.68 7.37 -22.76
N ARG A 25 -20.54 8.56 -22.17
CA ARG A 25 -19.57 9.58 -22.63
C ARG A 25 -18.13 9.07 -22.54
N TYR A 26 -17.78 8.40 -21.45
CA TYR A 26 -16.46 7.77 -21.29
C TYR A 26 -16.20 6.71 -22.35
N GLN A 27 -17.18 5.83 -22.60
CA GLN A 27 -17.10 4.79 -23.63
C GLN A 27 -16.89 5.37 -25.03
N LYS A 28 -17.60 6.45 -25.37
CA LYS A 28 -17.40 7.19 -26.63
C LYS A 28 -15.99 7.79 -26.72
N LYS A 29 -15.49 8.41 -25.64
CA LYS A 29 -14.17 9.07 -25.62
C LYS A 29 -13.01 8.09 -25.72
N VAL A 30 -13.11 6.94 -25.05
CA VAL A 30 -11.99 5.99 -24.93
C VAL A 30 -12.02 4.93 -26.02
N TYR A 31 -13.20 4.45 -26.40
CA TYR A 31 -13.35 3.31 -27.30
C TYR A 31 -14.06 3.66 -28.62
N GLY A 32 -14.46 4.93 -28.82
CA GLY A 32 -15.15 5.36 -30.03
C GLY A 32 -16.55 4.75 -30.22
N ARG A 33 -17.08 4.03 -29.23
CA ARG A 33 -18.41 3.42 -29.30
C ARG A 33 -19.48 4.46 -28.97
N GLU A 34 -20.35 4.73 -29.94
CA GLU A 34 -21.53 5.55 -29.74
C GLU A 34 -22.73 4.65 -29.47
N PHE A 35 -23.50 5.00 -28.44
CA PHE A 35 -24.76 4.33 -28.11
C PHE A 35 -25.89 5.32 -28.28
N GLY A 36 -26.96 4.92 -28.93
CA GLY A 36 -28.25 5.61 -28.98
C GLY A 36 -28.40 6.57 -30.15
N THR A 37 -29.59 6.59 -30.71
CA THR A 37 -30.01 7.54 -31.75
C THR A 37 -30.74 8.73 -31.14
N ILE A 38 -30.45 9.93 -31.64
CA ILE A 38 -31.10 11.16 -31.20
C ILE A 38 -32.27 11.44 -32.14
N SER A 39 -33.49 11.39 -31.61
CA SER A 39 -34.70 11.81 -32.32
C SER A 39 -35.39 12.90 -31.51
N ALA A 40 -35.69 14.03 -32.14
CA ALA A 40 -36.32 15.20 -31.51
C ALA A 40 -35.63 15.68 -30.20
N GLY A 41 -34.29 15.60 -30.14
CA GLY A 41 -33.50 15.98 -28.96
C GLY A 41 -33.54 14.98 -27.80
N ILE A 42 -34.23 13.85 -27.96
CA ILE A 42 -34.28 12.76 -26.99
C ILE A 42 -33.43 11.60 -27.49
N LYS A 43 -32.64 11.02 -26.57
CA LYS A 43 -31.75 9.90 -26.86
C LYS A 43 -32.46 8.57 -26.59
N TYR A 44 -32.62 7.78 -27.63
CA TYR A 44 -33.22 6.44 -27.60
C TYR A 44 -32.14 5.38 -27.71
N LEU A 45 -32.30 4.27 -26.99
CA LEU A 45 -31.43 3.12 -27.04
C LEU A 45 -32.15 1.94 -27.69
N SER A 46 -31.54 1.32 -28.70
CA SER A 46 -32.03 0.07 -29.28
C SER A 46 -31.90 -1.08 -28.26
N GLU A 47 -32.60 -2.19 -28.50
CA GLU A 47 -32.50 -3.37 -27.60
C GLU A 47 -31.07 -3.93 -27.58
N GLU A 48 -30.38 -3.96 -28.72
CA GLU A 48 -28.98 -4.37 -28.84
C GLU A 48 -28.04 -3.44 -28.05
N GLU A 49 -28.27 -2.13 -28.11
CA GLU A 49 -27.50 -1.15 -27.35
C GLU A 49 -27.75 -1.26 -25.85
N GLN A 50 -28.99 -1.50 -25.43
CA GLN A 50 -29.33 -1.75 -24.02
C GLN A 50 -28.55 -2.96 -23.49
N ILE A 51 -28.47 -4.04 -24.27
CA ILE A 51 -27.72 -5.26 -23.91
C ILE A 51 -26.22 -4.98 -23.81
N ALA A 52 -25.66 -4.34 -24.84
CA ALA A 52 -24.23 -3.99 -24.87
C ALA A 52 -23.84 -3.08 -23.69
N ILE A 53 -24.72 -2.16 -23.30
CA ILE A 53 -24.50 -1.31 -22.12
C ILE A 53 -24.55 -2.14 -20.83
N CYS A 54 -25.53 -3.03 -20.66
CA CYS A 54 -25.58 -3.90 -19.48
C CYS A 54 -24.33 -4.78 -19.35
N GLN A 55 -23.84 -5.35 -20.45
CA GLN A 55 -22.59 -6.10 -20.49
C GLN A 55 -21.38 -5.24 -20.09
N LEU A 56 -21.26 -4.04 -20.67
CA LEU A 56 -20.17 -3.10 -20.31
C LEU A 56 -20.20 -2.69 -18.84
N LEU A 57 -21.38 -2.65 -18.24
CA LEU A 57 -21.58 -2.25 -16.86
C LEU A 57 -21.55 -3.42 -15.88
N ASN A 58 -21.34 -4.65 -16.36
CA ASN A 58 -21.46 -5.89 -15.59
C ASN A 58 -22.79 -5.98 -14.82
N ILE A 59 -23.87 -5.44 -15.41
CA ILE A 59 -25.21 -5.51 -14.83
C ILE A 59 -25.81 -6.82 -15.27
N PRO A 60 -26.21 -7.71 -14.35
CA PRO A 60 -26.87 -8.96 -14.71
C PRO A 60 -28.18 -8.64 -15.44
N ILE A 61 -28.29 -9.07 -16.68
CA ILE A 61 -29.48 -8.89 -17.51
C ILE A 61 -30.51 -9.94 -17.06
N ILE A 62 -31.48 -9.54 -16.25
CA ILE A 62 -32.40 -10.49 -15.63
C ILE A 62 -33.50 -10.98 -16.59
N ASN A 63 -33.84 -10.27 -17.68
CA ASN A 63 -34.86 -10.76 -18.62
C ASN A 63 -34.78 -10.11 -20.00
N LYS A 64 -34.44 -10.91 -21.02
CA LYS A 64 -35.09 -11.03 -22.34
C LYS A 64 -34.13 -11.74 -23.30
N SER A 65 -34.33 -13.06 -23.41
CA SER A 65 -34.10 -13.90 -24.60
C SER A 65 -33.10 -13.40 -25.65
N PHE A 66 -31.79 -13.48 -25.42
CA PHE A 66 -30.81 -13.52 -26.52
C PHE A 66 -29.64 -14.43 -26.15
N GLY A 67 -29.24 -15.24 -27.13
CA GLY A 67 -28.48 -16.46 -26.97
C GLY A 67 -27.02 -16.32 -26.55
N ASP A 68 -26.49 -17.48 -26.17
CA ASP A 68 -25.11 -17.94 -26.23
C ASP A 68 -24.03 -16.88 -26.04
N GLU A 69 -23.59 -16.69 -24.80
CA GLU A 69 -22.16 -16.64 -24.42
C GLU A 69 -21.96 -16.26 -22.93
N PHE A 70 -22.96 -15.65 -22.27
CA PHE A 70 -22.93 -15.43 -20.82
C PHE A 70 -24.25 -15.82 -20.18
N GLY A 71 -24.34 -17.11 -19.84
CA GLY A 71 -25.28 -17.70 -18.87
C GLY A 71 -26.60 -16.95 -18.68
N THR A 72 -27.52 -17.07 -19.64
CA THR A 72 -28.93 -16.79 -19.42
C THR A 72 -29.42 -17.62 -18.22
N ILE A 73 -29.97 -16.96 -17.19
CA ILE A 73 -30.97 -17.60 -16.35
C ILE A 73 -32.20 -17.69 -17.25
N PRO A 74 -32.57 -18.88 -17.74
CA PRO A 74 -33.74 -18.98 -18.57
C PRO A 74 -34.95 -18.60 -17.71
N THR A 75 -35.89 -17.85 -18.29
CA THR A 75 -37.20 -17.68 -17.66
C THR A 75 -37.78 -19.07 -17.37
N PRO A 76 -38.35 -19.33 -16.18
CA PRO A 76 -38.81 -20.65 -15.77
C PRO A 76 -40.06 -21.05 -16.56
N LYS A 77 -39.87 -21.45 -17.82
CA LYS A 77 -40.94 -21.77 -18.77
C LYS A 77 -40.83 -23.17 -19.37
N THR A 78 -39.73 -23.89 -19.13
CA THR A 78 -39.53 -25.29 -19.57
C THR A 78 -38.76 -26.09 -18.52
N GLU A 79 -39.00 -27.40 -18.43
CA GLU A 79 -38.41 -28.30 -17.43
C GLU A 79 -36.87 -28.35 -17.49
N GLU A 80 -36.30 -28.27 -18.71
CA GLU A 80 -34.85 -28.22 -18.95
C GLU A 80 -34.19 -26.99 -18.31
N ASN A 81 -34.90 -25.85 -18.34
CA ASN A 81 -34.40 -24.61 -17.76
C ASN A 81 -34.37 -24.65 -16.22
N ILE A 82 -35.28 -25.39 -15.61
CA ILE A 82 -35.29 -25.64 -14.17
C ILE A 82 -34.09 -26.53 -13.79
N ALA A 83 -33.78 -27.54 -14.59
CA ALA A 83 -32.63 -28.42 -14.37
C ALA A 83 -31.29 -27.64 -14.41
N ILE A 84 -31.10 -26.79 -15.42
CA ILE A 84 -29.90 -25.94 -15.54
C ILE A 84 -29.77 -24.99 -14.34
N LEU A 85 -30.87 -24.39 -13.88
CA LEU A 85 -30.85 -23.52 -12.71
C LEU A 85 -30.60 -24.27 -11.40
N GLN A 86 -31.06 -25.52 -11.29
CA GLN A 86 -30.76 -26.37 -10.15
C GLN A 86 -29.28 -26.76 -10.13
N GLU A 87 -28.69 -27.07 -11.27
CA GLU A 87 -27.27 -27.38 -11.40
C GLU A 87 -26.40 -26.17 -11.04
N ARG A 88 -26.68 -25.00 -11.62
CA ARG A 88 -26.05 -23.72 -11.25
C ARG A 88 -26.16 -23.43 -9.75
N ASN A 89 -27.32 -23.70 -9.14
CA ASN A 89 -27.49 -23.53 -7.69
C ASN A 89 -26.65 -24.51 -6.87
N LYS A 90 -26.42 -25.74 -7.36
CA LYS A 90 -25.52 -26.69 -6.70
C LYS A 90 -24.06 -26.22 -6.79
N GLU A 91 -23.62 -25.76 -7.96
CA GLU A 91 -22.29 -25.18 -8.15
C GLU A 91 -22.05 -23.98 -7.24
N LEU A 92 -23.01 -23.05 -7.19
CA LEU A 92 -22.92 -21.89 -6.30
C LEU A 92 -22.87 -22.29 -4.82
N LYS A 93 -23.63 -23.32 -4.41
CA LYS A 93 -23.56 -23.85 -3.04
C LYS A 93 -22.18 -24.45 -2.73
N TYR A 94 -21.57 -25.14 -3.70
CA TYR A 94 -20.24 -25.71 -3.55
C TYR A 94 -19.19 -24.59 -3.40
N ILE A 95 -19.19 -23.61 -4.32
CA ILE A 95 -18.28 -22.45 -4.26
C ILE A 95 -18.43 -21.70 -2.93
N LEU A 96 -19.66 -21.52 -2.45
CA LEU A 96 -19.92 -20.84 -1.18
C LEU A 96 -19.40 -21.66 0.01
N SER A 97 -19.47 -22.99 -0.05
CA SER A 97 -18.88 -23.89 0.94
C SER A 97 -17.35 -23.75 0.97
N ASP A 98 -16.69 -23.75 -0.19
CA ASP A 98 -15.24 -23.60 -0.30
C ASP A 98 -14.77 -22.25 0.24
N ILE A 99 -15.46 -21.16 -0.12
CA ILE A 99 -15.17 -19.81 0.40
C ILE A 99 -15.34 -19.76 1.93
N LYS A 100 -16.31 -20.49 2.49
CA LYS A 100 -16.50 -20.58 3.94
C LYS A 100 -15.35 -21.33 4.61
N SER A 101 -14.88 -22.44 4.04
CA SER A 101 -13.70 -23.14 4.58
C SER A 101 -12.44 -22.27 4.50
N ASP A 102 -12.23 -21.56 3.40
CA ASP A 102 -11.08 -20.66 3.24
C ASP A 102 -11.12 -19.54 4.27
N LYS A 103 -12.30 -18.95 4.53
CA LYS A 103 -12.48 -17.96 5.59
C LYS A 103 -12.08 -18.51 6.96
N ILE A 104 -12.50 -19.73 7.30
CA ILE A 104 -12.15 -20.37 8.58
C ILE A 104 -10.63 -20.61 8.65
N TYR A 105 -10.02 -21.09 7.56
CA TYR A 105 -8.58 -21.31 7.47
C TYR A 105 -7.79 -20.02 7.70
N LEU A 106 -8.16 -18.94 7.01
CA LEU A 106 -7.51 -17.64 7.13
C LEU A 106 -7.69 -17.03 8.52
N GLN A 107 -8.87 -17.19 9.15
CA GLN A 107 -9.08 -16.78 10.54
C GLN A 107 -8.14 -17.53 11.50
N LYS A 108 -7.93 -18.83 11.28
CA LYS A 108 -7.01 -19.63 12.09
C LYS A 108 -5.56 -19.15 11.91
N GLN A 109 -5.12 -18.91 10.67
CA GLN A 109 -3.78 -18.36 10.41
C GLN A 109 -3.59 -17.00 11.07
N LEU A 110 -4.55 -16.09 10.93
CA LEU A 110 -4.47 -14.77 11.55
C LEU A 110 -4.38 -14.88 13.08
N SER A 111 -5.15 -15.78 13.69
CA SER A 111 -5.08 -16.00 15.15
C SER A 111 -3.70 -16.50 15.57
N SER A 112 -3.06 -17.38 14.79
CA SER A 112 -1.71 -17.89 15.08
C SER A 112 -0.61 -16.84 14.88
N GLU A 113 -0.76 -15.93 13.91
CA GLU A 113 0.17 -14.81 13.75
C GLU A 113 0.03 -13.78 14.87
N VAL A 114 -1.20 -13.53 15.33
CA VAL A 114 -1.44 -12.66 16.48
C VAL A 114 -0.78 -13.23 17.74
N THR A 115 -0.87 -14.54 17.99
CA THR A 115 -0.19 -15.18 19.12
C THR A 115 1.33 -15.10 18.98
N ALA A 116 1.89 -15.42 17.81
CA ALA A 116 3.34 -15.31 17.56
C ALA A 116 3.84 -13.86 17.74
N SER A 117 3.07 -12.86 17.27
CA SER A 117 3.38 -11.45 17.49
C SER A 117 3.37 -11.07 18.97
N SER A 118 2.44 -11.60 19.74
CA SER A 118 2.37 -11.33 21.19
C SER A 118 3.53 -11.96 21.95
N GLU A 119 3.95 -13.19 21.60
CA GLU A 119 5.13 -13.84 22.16
C GLU A 119 6.40 -13.05 21.85
N LEU A 120 6.57 -12.60 20.60
CA LEU A 120 7.71 -11.75 20.21
C LEU A 120 7.75 -10.43 20.99
N ARG A 121 6.60 -9.81 21.26
CA ARG A 121 6.54 -8.59 22.09
C ARG A 121 6.96 -8.87 23.53
N ILE A 122 6.53 -10.00 24.10
CA ILE A 122 6.93 -10.39 25.45
C ILE A 122 8.44 -10.63 25.51
N LEU A 123 9.00 -11.36 24.55
CA LEU A 123 10.43 -11.61 24.45
C LEU A 123 11.23 -10.32 24.28
N LEU A 124 10.77 -9.41 23.43
CA LEU A 124 11.39 -8.09 23.25
C LEU A 124 11.37 -7.29 24.57
N GLN A 125 10.26 -7.29 25.29
CA GLN A 125 10.14 -6.59 26.57
C GLN A 125 11.06 -7.20 27.64
N GLN A 126 11.23 -8.53 27.65
CA GLN A 126 12.18 -9.20 28.52
C GLN A 126 13.63 -8.84 28.17
N ALA A 127 13.97 -8.81 26.88
CA ALA A 127 15.30 -8.42 26.42
C ALA A 127 15.61 -6.96 26.79
N LEU A 128 14.66 -6.04 26.63
CA LEU A 128 14.81 -4.64 27.05
C LEU A 128 15.08 -4.52 28.55
N LYS A 129 14.30 -5.21 29.39
CA LYS A 129 14.54 -5.24 30.84
C LYS A 129 15.92 -5.80 31.21
N GLN A 130 16.42 -6.80 30.48
CA GLN A 130 17.78 -7.30 30.68
C GLN A 130 18.83 -6.25 30.28
N THR A 131 18.63 -5.55 29.17
CA THR A 131 19.56 -4.48 28.76
C THR A 131 19.57 -3.32 29.75
N GLU A 132 18.42 -2.94 30.32
CA GLU A 132 18.35 -1.93 31.38
C GLU A 132 19.13 -2.35 32.63
N LYS A 133 18.99 -3.61 33.07
CA LYS A 133 19.76 -4.16 34.20
C LYS A 133 21.26 -4.14 33.94
N LEU A 134 21.68 -4.60 32.76
CA LEU A 134 23.10 -4.58 32.38
C LEU A 134 23.65 -3.15 32.26
N GLN A 135 22.83 -2.20 31.81
CA GLN A 135 23.20 -0.78 31.80
C GLN A 135 23.37 -0.24 33.22
N SER A 136 22.46 -0.56 34.16
CA SER A 136 22.63 -0.17 35.56
C SER A 136 23.90 -0.77 36.18
N GLU A 137 24.15 -2.07 35.97
CA GLU A 137 25.38 -2.74 36.45
C GLU A 137 26.64 -2.10 35.85
N LEU A 138 26.64 -1.78 34.55
CA LEU A 138 27.73 -1.05 33.91
C LEU A 138 27.95 0.34 34.50
N THR A 139 26.88 1.07 34.82
CA THR A 139 26.99 2.38 35.47
C THR A 139 27.55 2.26 36.88
N GLU A 140 27.11 1.27 37.66
CA GLU A 140 27.63 1.01 39.01
C GLU A 140 29.14 0.71 38.95
N LEU A 141 29.56 -0.23 38.10
CA LEU A 141 30.98 -0.55 37.89
C LEU A 141 31.81 0.67 37.45
N ARG A 142 31.26 1.53 36.58
CA ARG A 142 31.92 2.80 36.19
C ARG A 142 32.06 3.76 37.36
N THR A 143 31.08 3.84 38.25
CA THR A 143 31.19 4.68 39.44
C THR A 143 32.17 4.12 40.47
N GLU A 144 32.23 2.80 40.64
CA GLU A 144 33.18 2.14 41.54
C GLU A 144 34.62 2.29 41.06
N THR A 145 34.88 2.06 39.77
CA THR A 145 36.19 2.30 39.16
C THR A 145 36.62 3.77 39.25
N SER A 146 35.68 4.71 39.13
CA SER A 146 35.95 6.15 39.33
C SER A 146 36.30 6.49 40.79
N LYS A 147 35.69 5.81 41.77
CA LYS A 147 36.03 5.97 43.20
C LYS A 147 37.41 5.39 43.54
N LEU A 148 37.78 4.27 42.93
CA LEU A 148 39.11 3.65 43.09
C LEU A 148 40.23 4.47 42.42
N ASN A 149 39.91 5.14 41.31
CA ASN A 149 40.85 6.02 40.59
C ASN A 149 40.81 7.48 41.04
N ALA A 150 40.07 7.81 42.11
CA ALA A 150 40.07 9.16 42.66
C ALA A 150 41.49 9.51 43.13
N PRO A 151 42.14 10.56 42.58
CA PRO A 151 43.48 10.93 42.97
C PRO A 151 43.48 11.32 44.45
N LYS A 152 44.35 10.69 45.25
CA LYS A 152 44.68 11.15 46.59
C LYS A 152 45.13 12.60 46.47
N LYS A 153 44.29 13.54 46.91
CA LYS A 153 44.59 14.98 46.91
C LYS A 153 45.83 15.21 47.79
N SER A 154 46.98 15.42 47.15
CA SER A 154 48.03 16.26 47.69
C SER A 154 47.66 17.71 47.39
N GLU A 155 47.60 18.52 48.45
CA GLU A 155 47.53 19.98 48.39
C GLU A 155 48.60 20.53 47.44
N ILE A 156 48.18 21.26 46.40
CA ILE A 156 49.02 22.29 45.79
C ILE A 156 48.13 23.49 45.51
N GLU A 157 48.63 24.62 45.99
CA GLU A 157 48.02 25.92 46.11
C GLU A 157 47.62 26.57 44.78
N SER A 158 46.69 27.50 44.93
CA SER A 158 46.16 28.46 43.97
C SER A 158 47.19 29.22 43.14
N VAL A 159 46.96 29.35 41.83
CA VAL A 159 47.24 30.60 41.09
C VAL A 159 46.11 30.86 40.07
N ASN A 160 45.52 32.04 40.21
CA ASN A 160 44.48 32.65 39.38
C ASN A 160 44.88 32.87 37.91
N GLY A 161 43.88 32.95 37.03
CA GLY A 161 44.05 33.65 35.75
C GLY A 161 42.94 33.39 34.71
N ASN A 162 41.83 34.11 34.80
CA ASN A 162 40.76 34.15 33.79
C ASN A 162 41.27 34.65 32.42
N SER A 163 40.79 34.10 31.32
CA SER A 163 39.91 34.84 30.38
C SER A 163 39.58 34.04 29.12
N VAL A 164 38.29 34.06 28.79
CA VAL A 164 37.68 33.60 27.54
C VAL A 164 37.99 34.62 26.45
N THR A 165 38.51 34.18 25.30
CA THR A 165 38.31 34.88 24.02
C THR A 165 38.04 33.90 22.89
N THR A 166 36.98 34.22 22.16
CA THR A 166 36.40 33.48 21.03
C THR A 166 37.23 33.72 19.76
N GLY A 167 38.04 32.74 19.38
CA GLY A 167 38.78 32.73 18.12
C GLY A 167 37.90 32.31 16.94
N LYS A 168 37.60 33.27 16.06
CA LYS A 168 37.03 33.07 14.72
C LYS A 168 37.83 32.01 13.97
N LYS A 169 37.19 30.91 13.56
CA LYS A 169 37.84 29.88 12.73
C LYS A 169 37.94 30.37 11.29
N ASN A 170 39.18 30.58 10.85
CA ASN A 170 39.56 30.69 9.45
C ASN A 170 39.10 29.43 8.69
N TYR A 171 38.41 29.62 7.57
CA TYR A 171 38.15 28.56 6.61
C TYR A 171 39.46 28.21 5.91
N ASN A 172 40.19 27.24 6.43
CA ASN A 172 41.20 26.53 5.66
C ASN A 172 40.46 25.71 4.60
N PHE A 173 40.67 26.05 3.33
CA PHE A 173 40.27 25.22 2.19
C PHE A 173 41.13 23.95 2.25
N VAL A 174 40.62 22.92 2.91
CA VAL A 174 41.25 21.60 2.97
C VAL A 174 41.11 20.98 1.59
N ASP A 175 42.24 20.58 0.99
CA ASP A 175 42.25 19.78 -0.24
C ASP A 175 41.24 18.64 -0.13
N PRO A 176 40.45 18.35 -1.19
CA PRO A 176 39.45 17.30 -1.12
C PRO A 176 40.13 15.98 -0.73
N PRO A 177 39.59 15.22 0.23
CA PRO A 177 40.16 13.95 0.63
C PRO A 177 40.29 13.04 -0.60
N LYS A 178 41.48 12.43 -0.76
CA LYS A 178 41.90 11.63 -1.93
C LYS A 178 41.07 10.34 -2.16
N LYS A 179 39.95 10.14 -1.46
CA LYS A 179 38.97 9.09 -1.72
C LYS A 179 37.57 9.67 -1.49
N PRO A 180 36.62 9.52 -2.44
CA PRO A 180 35.23 9.84 -2.16
C PRO A 180 34.75 8.96 -0.99
N PHE A 181 34.01 9.56 -0.04
CA PHE A 181 33.35 8.82 1.03
C PHE A 181 32.49 7.70 0.42
N SER A 182 32.54 6.52 1.02
CA SER A 182 31.71 5.41 0.54
C SER A 182 30.22 5.70 0.76
N PHE A 183 29.35 5.10 -0.04
CA PHE A 183 27.90 5.28 0.12
C PHE A 183 27.44 4.89 1.52
N ASP A 184 28.02 3.81 2.07
CA ASP A 184 27.67 3.32 3.41
C ASP A 184 28.18 4.26 4.52
N GLU A 185 29.25 5.04 4.30
CA GLU A 185 29.67 6.13 5.22
C GLU A 185 28.73 7.35 5.15
N LEU A 186 28.22 7.68 3.95
CA LEU A 186 27.31 8.82 3.76
C LEU A 186 25.86 8.50 4.16
N HIS A 187 25.46 7.24 4.08
CA HIS A 187 24.10 6.78 4.31
C HIS A 187 24.05 5.49 5.16
N PRO A 188 24.47 5.55 6.44
CA PRO A 188 24.52 4.38 7.33
C PRO A 188 23.14 3.77 7.60
N ASP A 189 22.08 4.58 7.52
CA ASP A 189 20.69 4.14 7.76
C ASP A 189 20.01 3.51 6.53
N PHE A 190 20.71 3.39 5.40
CA PHE A 190 20.08 2.96 4.14
C PHE A 190 19.85 1.44 4.12
N ASN A 191 18.62 1.03 4.41
CA ASN A 191 18.19 -0.38 4.39
C ASN A 191 17.50 -0.80 3.08
N GLY A 192 17.68 -0.03 2.01
CA GLY A 192 17.13 -0.33 0.68
C GLY A 192 15.97 0.58 0.26
N PHE A 193 15.54 0.42 -1.00
CA PHE A 193 14.57 1.30 -1.65
C PHE A 193 13.26 1.46 -0.87
N LEU A 194 12.65 0.35 -0.43
CA LEU A 194 11.36 0.39 0.27
C LEU A 194 11.49 1.05 1.65
N SER A 195 12.59 0.79 2.36
CA SER A 195 12.84 1.40 3.68
C SER A 195 12.90 2.92 3.58
N GLU A 196 13.63 3.47 2.61
CA GLU A 196 13.72 4.92 2.38
C GLU A 196 12.42 5.51 1.83
N PHE A 197 11.71 4.77 0.97
CA PHE A 197 10.43 5.20 0.42
C PHE A 197 9.38 5.40 1.52
N PHE A 198 9.24 4.43 2.44
CA PHE A 198 8.31 4.53 3.55
C PHE A 198 8.77 5.52 4.62
N LYS A 199 10.06 5.54 4.98
CA LYS A 199 10.65 6.51 5.93
C LYS A 199 10.35 7.94 5.52
N TYR A 200 10.61 8.31 4.26
CA TYR A 200 10.33 9.66 3.77
C TYR A 200 8.87 9.92 3.44
N GLY A 201 8.13 8.91 2.98
CA GLY A 201 6.69 9.01 2.73
C GLY A 201 5.92 9.37 3.99
N GLN A 202 6.26 8.74 5.12
CA GLN A 202 5.67 9.02 6.43
C GLN A 202 6.11 10.38 6.98
N GLN A 203 7.38 10.78 6.80
CA GLN A 203 7.89 12.05 7.33
C GLN A 203 7.40 13.29 6.57
N THR A 204 7.25 13.19 5.25
CA THR A 204 6.98 14.37 4.40
C THR A 204 5.55 14.42 3.83
N GLY A 205 4.81 13.31 3.89
CA GLY A 205 3.49 13.17 3.27
C GLY A 205 3.51 13.21 1.73
N ASN A 206 4.67 13.39 1.09
CA ASN A 206 4.80 13.54 -0.36
C ASN A 206 5.46 12.33 -1.01
N TRP A 207 4.66 11.32 -1.31
CA TRP A 207 5.08 10.04 -1.89
C TRP A 207 5.87 10.18 -3.20
N LYS A 208 5.60 11.21 -4.01
CA LYS A 208 6.31 11.44 -5.29
C LYS A 208 7.77 11.85 -5.05
N ILE A 209 8.02 12.67 -4.03
CA ILE A 209 9.37 13.09 -3.65
C ILE A 209 10.11 11.94 -2.98
N SER A 210 9.44 11.20 -2.09
CA SER A 210 9.99 10.01 -1.43
C SER A 210 10.42 8.95 -2.44
N TYR A 211 9.59 8.67 -3.46
CA TYR A 211 9.93 7.75 -4.54
C TYR A 211 11.20 8.17 -5.29
N ARG A 212 11.28 9.45 -5.69
CA ARG A 212 12.45 10.00 -6.41
C ARG A 212 13.72 9.93 -5.56
N ARG A 213 13.61 10.18 -4.26
CA ARG A 213 14.72 10.11 -3.31
C ARG A 213 15.21 8.67 -3.13
N ALA A 214 14.31 7.74 -2.80
CA ALA A 214 14.62 6.33 -2.63
C ALA A 214 15.26 5.74 -3.90
N ARG A 215 14.75 6.14 -5.08
CA ARG A 215 15.30 5.71 -6.38
C ARG A 215 16.72 6.23 -6.63
N ARG A 216 17.04 7.46 -6.23
CA ARG A 216 18.40 8.02 -6.36
C ARG A 216 19.39 7.29 -5.46
N LEU A 217 19.03 7.06 -4.20
CA LEU A 217 19.88 6.33 -3.24
C LEU A 217 20.13 4.88 -3.68
N ALA A 218 19.08 4.19 -4.13
CA ALA A 218 19.21 2.83 -4.64
C ALA A 218 20.08 2.74 -5.92
N ARG A 219 20.10 3.79 -6.74
CA ARG A 219 21.01 3.86 -7.90
C ARG A 219 22.45 4.10 -7.49
N ALA A 220 22.68 5.08 -6.59
CA ALA A 220 24.01 5.38 -6.08
C ALA A 220 24.67 4.16 -5.43
N LYS A 221 23.93 3.39 -4.62
CA LYS A 221 24.45 2.13 -4.04
C LYS A 221 24.82 1.09 -5.11
N ARG A 222 24.02 0.96 -6.17
CA ARG A 222 24.31 0.03 -7.27
C ARG A 222 25.50 0.48 -8.13
N GLU A 223 25.66 1.78 -8.33
CA GLU A 223 26.77 2.36 -9.08
C GLU A 223 28.09 2.18 -8.31
N GLU A 224 28.08 2.37 -6.99
CA GLU A 224 29.24 2.09 -6.16
C GLU A 224 29.58 0.59 -6.13
N GLN A 225 28.59 -0.29 -6.00
CA GLN A 225 28.82 -1.74 -6.10
C GLN A 225 29.43 -2.16 -7.43
N LYS A 226 29.04 -1.52 -8.54
CA LYS A 226 29.63 -1.77 -9.86
C LYS A 226 31.05 -1.23 -10.01
N ASN A 227 31.39 -0.13 -9.33
CA ASN A 227 32.72 0.45 -9.38
C ASN A 227 33.72 -0.28 -8.46
N ASN A 228 33.22 -1.05 -7.48
CA ASN A 228 34.00 -1.85 -6.54
C ASN A 228 34.14 -3.33 -6.95
N LEU A 229 33.56 -3.74 -8.10
CA LEU A 229 33.67 -5.06 -8.73
C LEU A 229 34.68 -5.00 -9.89
#